data_AF-A0A924DMR1-F1
#
_entry.id   AF-A0A924DMR1-F1
#
_cell.length_a   1.000
_cell.length_b   1.000
_cell.length_c   1.000
_cell.angle_alpha   90.00
_cell.angle_beta   90.00
_cell.angle_gamma   90.00
#
_symmetry.space_group_name_H-M   'P 1'
#
loop_
_entity.id
_entity.type
_entity.pdbx_description
1 polymer ?
#
loop_
_entity_poly.entity_id
_entity_poly.type
_entity_poly.pdbx_seq_one_letter_code
_entity_poly.pdbx_strand_id
1 'polypeptide(L)' 'EMNDYESVRSKRRNQEYVSLWYVERIIDNGGKADSAFVMDDYRIKDGKISMVDTKFRHLRTGN' A
#
# COMPACT_ATOMS: atom_id res chain seq x y z
N GLU A 1 3.09 -11.23 -3.89
CA GLU A 1 1.74 -11.40 -4.46
C GLU A 1 0.82 -10.35 -3.84
N MET A 2 -0.01 -9.72 -4.67
CA MET A 2 -0.97 -8.70 -4.27
C MET A 2 -2.28 -9.41 -3.97
N ASN A 3 -2.63 -9.55 -2.69
CA ASN A 3 -3.64 -10.52 -2.25
C ASN A 3 -5.07 -10.00 -2.20
N ASP A 4 -5.32 -8.69 -2.20
CA ASP A 4 -6.69 -8.16 -2.22
C ASP A 4 -6.70 -6.75 -2.84
N TYR A 5 -7.27 -6.63 -4.04
CA TYR A 5 -7.61 -5.34 -4.64
C TYR A 5 -9.13 -5.18 -4.60
N GLU A 6 -9.62 -4.25 -3.79
CA GLU A 6 -11.05 -3.91 -3.73
C GLU A 6 -11.22 -2.40 -3.94
N SER A 7 -11.89 -2.02 -5.03
CA SER A 7 -12.21 -0.61 -5.29
C SER A 7 -13.46 -0.21 -4.51
N VAL A 8 -13.31 0.62 -3.47
CA VAL A 8 -14.44 1.07 -2.65
C VAL A 8 -14.94 2.43 -3.17
N ARG A 9 -16.13 2.44 -3.79
CA ARG A 9 -16.78 3.69 -4.20
C ARG A 9 -17.54 4.31 -3.03
N SER A 10 -17.17 5.52 -2.61
CA SER A 10 -17.91 6.30 -1.62
C SER A 10 -19.38 6.45 -2.01
N LYS A 11 -20.29 6.14 -1.06
CA LYS A 11 -21.76 6.31 -1.22
C LYS A 11 -22.15 7.74 -1.62
N ARG A 12 -21.29 8.73 -1.35
CA ARG A 12 -21.39 10.11 -1.85
C ARG A 12 -20.33 10.30 -2.93
N ARG A 13 -20.75 10.25 -4.19
CA ARG A 13 -19.98 10.16 -5.45
C ARG A 13 -18.88 11.23 -5.72
N ASN A 14 -18.31 11.86 -4.70
CA ASN A 14 -17.41 13.01 -4.87
C ASN A 14 -15.94 12.69 -4.64
N GLN A 15 -15.62 11.49 -4.14
CA GLN A 15 -14.24 11.07 -3.88
C GLN A 15 -14.08 9.58 -4.18
N GLU A 16 -13.04 9.25 -4.93
CA GLU A 16 -12.64 7.90 -5.27
C GLU A 16 -11.34 7.58 -4.54
N TYR A 17 -11.31 6.42 -3.88
CA TYR A 17 -10.14 5.92 -3.19
C TYR A 17 -9.85 4.49 -3.64
N VAL A 18 -8.57 4.16 -3.68
CA VAL A 18 -8.06 2.82 -3.94
C VAL A 18 -7.14 2.45 -2.79
N SER A 19 -7.45 1.36 -2.11
CA SER A 19 -6.63 0.83 -1.02
C SER A 19 -5.83 -0.37 -1.53
N LEU A 20 -4.53 -0.40 -1.25
CA LEU A 20 -3.62 -1.48 -1.64
C LEU A 20 -2.90 -2.04 -0.42
N TRP A 21 -2.91 -3.36 -0.28
CA TRP A 21 -2.20 -4.08 0.78
C TRP A 21 -1.15 -4.99 0.14
N TYR A 22 0.11 -4.84 0.54
CA TYR A 22 1.21 -5.62 -0.02
C TYR A 22 2.32 -5.88 0.99
N VAL A 23 3.16 -6.87 0.70
CA VAL A 23 4.43 -7.08 1.40
C VAL A 23 5.54 -6.48 0.54
N GLU A 24 6.18 -5.45 1.06
CA GLU A 24 7.41 -4.92 0.49
C GLU A 24 8.60 -5.77 0.95
N ARG A 25 9.52 -6.06 0.04
CA ARG A 25 10.79 -6.74 0.33
C ARG A 25 11.93 -5.88 -0.17
N ILE A 26 12.82 -5.49 0.73
CA ILE A 26 14.00 -4.69 0.44
C ILE A 26 15.22 -5.59 0.59
N ILE A 27 16.06 -5.65 -0.44
CA ILE A 27 17.36 -6.31 -0.38
C ILE A 27 18.40 -5.21 -0.50
N ASP A 28 19.19 -4.99 0.54
CA ASP A 28 20.27 -4.02 0.49
C ASP A 28 21.44 -4.51 -0.38
N ASN A 29 22.31 -3.60 -0.81
CA ASN A 29 23.49 -3.94 -1.62
C ASN A 29 24.48 -4.87 -0.90
N GLY A 30 24.31 -5.09 0.40
CA GLY A 30 25.09 -6.02 1.22
C GLY A 30 24.43 -7.40 1.38
N GLY A 31 23.29 -7.66 0.73
CA GLY A 31 22.57 -8.92 0.77
C GLY A 31 21.66 -9.11 1.99
N LYS A 32 21.47 -8.11 2.84
CA LYS A 32 20.47 -8.18 3.91
C LYS A 32 19.08 -7.96 3.33
N ALA A 33 18.19 -8.90 3.61
CA ALA A 33 16.79 -8.81 3.24
C ALA A 33 15.96 -8.33 4.44
N ASP A 34 15.10 -7.34 4.21
CA ASP A 34 14.08 -6.88 5.13
C ASP A 34 12.70 -6.93 4.46
N SER A 35 11.64 -6.99 5.25
CA SER A 35 10.28 -6.95 4.73
C SER A 35 9.34 -6.12 5.60
N ALA A 36 8.30 -5.56 4.99
CA ALA A 36 7.26 -4.83 5.69
C ALA A 36 5.90 -5.13 5.07
N PHE A 37 4.87 -5.25 5.92
CA PHE A 37 3.49 -5.11 5.45
C PHE A 37 3.22 -3.63 5.21
N VAL A 38 2.71 -3.28 4.04
CA VAL A 38 2.37 -1.92 3.65
C VAL A 38 0.92 -1.87 3.24
N MET A 39 0.25 -0.80 3.64
CA MET A 39 -1.12 -0.45 3.27
C MET A 39 -1.11 1.00 2.80
N ASP A 40 -1.51 1.21 1.56
CA ASP A 40 -1.59 2.53 0.94
C ASP A 40 -3.03 2.86 0.56
N ASP A 41 -3.51 4.03 0.97
CA ASP A 41 -4.78 4.61 0.54
C ASP A 41 -4.52 5.74 -0.46
N TYR A 42 -4.88 5.52 -1.72
CA TYR A 42 -4.73 6.47 -2.81
C TYR A 42 -6.03 7.20 -3.09
N ARG A 43 -6.03 8.53 -3.02
CA ARG A 43 -7.16 9.33 -3.51
C ARG A 43 -7.00 9.59 -5.00
N ILE A 44 -7.96 9.13 -5.79
CA ILE A 44 -8.01 9.40 -7.23
C ILE A 44 -8.89 10.62 -7.49
N LYS A 45 -8.33 11.58 -8.25
CA LYS A 45 -9.04 12.77 -8.74
C LYS A 45 -8.62 13.03 -10.18
N ASP A 46 -9.60 13.15 -11.08
CA ASP A 46 -9.37 13.42 -12.51
C ASP A 46 -8.40 12.41 -13.16
N GLY A 47 -8.50 11.13 -12.77
CA GLY A 47 -7.66 10.04 -13.26
C GLY A 47 -6.21 10.04 -12.72
N LYS A 48 -5.89 10.91 -11.76
CA LYS A 48 -4.55 11.03 -11.16
C LYS A 48 -4.61 10.79 -9.66
N ILE A 49 -3.49 10.34 -9.10
CA ILE A 49 -3.30 10.29 -7.65
C ILE A 49 -3.17 11.72 -7.13
N SER A 50 -4.03 12.08 -6.19
CA SER A 50 -4.07 13.41 -5.56
C SER A 50 -3.64 13.39 -4.09
N MET A 51 -3.64 12.22 -3.46
CA MET A 51 -3.22 12.00 -2.08
C MET A 51 -2.79 10.54 -1.89
N VAL A 52 -1.83 10.34 -1.00
CA VAL A 52 -1.41 9.02 -0.51
C VAL A 52 -1.36 9.09 1.02
N ASP A 53 -2.00 8.14 1.69
CA ASP A 53 -1.76 7.84 3.10
C ASP A 53 -1.16 6.44 3.20
N THR A 54 0.02 6.32 3.79
CA THR A 54 0.79 5.07 3.87
C THR A 54 0.92 4.63 5.32
N LYS A 55 0.59 3.37 5.57
CA LYS A 55 0.80 2.68 6.84
C LYS A 55 1.69 1.48 6.59
N PHE A 56 2.73 1.30 7.41
CA PHE A 56 3.58 0.14 7.31
C PHE A 56 3.84 -0.50 8.67
N ARG A 57 4.04 -1.82 8.65
CA ARG A 57 4.46 -2.62 9.79
C ARG A 57 5.65 -3.45 9.37
N HIS A 58 6.82 -3.12 9.93
CA HIS A 58 8.03 -3.88 9.72
C HIS A 58 7.83 -5.33 10.20
N LEU A 59 8.21 -6.28 9.35
CA LEU A 59 8.19 -7.70 9.63
C LEU A 59 9.55 -8.09 10.16
N ARG A 60 9.69 -8.11 11.49
CA ARG A 60 10.87 -8.72 12.11
C ARG A 60 10.87 -10.20 11.75
N THR A 61 11.73 -10.61 10.84
CA THR A 61 12.16 -12.01 10.74
C THR A 61 12.90 -12.33 12.03
N GLY A 62 12.29 -13.16 12.88
CA GLY A 62 12.90 -13.59 14.14
C GLY A 62 14.20 -14.35 13.87
N ASN A 63 15.18 -14.15 14.76
CA ASN A 63 16.26 -15.11 14.99
C ASN A 63 15.74 -16.34 15.71
#